data_AF-A0A1U7XT60-F1
#
_entry.id   AF-A0A1U7XT60-F1
#
_cell.length_a   1.000
_cell.length_b   1.000
_cell.length_c   1.000
_cell.angle_alpha   90.00
_cell.angle_beta   90.00
_cell.angle_gamma   90.00
#
_symmetry.space_group_name_H-M   'P 1'
#
loop_
_entity.id
_entity.type
_entity.pdbx_description
1 polymer ?
#
loop_
_entity_poly.entity_id
_entity_poly.type
_entity_poly.pdbx_seq_one_letter_code
_entity_poly.pdbx_strand_id
1 'polypeptide(L)'
;MYIKRNGIIEASLSYGLLEAFNDVLAFVNHRFCVRHLYGNIRRARFSGFSLRNALWAAAKSTTVKFFHDRMYDLLNLDVDVVSWINDKPPSEWSRSHFNPNAKCDILLNNMCGSFNSMILEARDKPIITLLEKLRYVLMARIQANMGKGEK
;
A
#
# COMPACT_ATOMS: atom_id res chain seq x y z
N MET A 1 -4.12 -10.64 -3.53
CA MET A 1 -3.07 -11.17 -4.43
C MET A 1 -1.74 -10.58 -4.01
N TYR A 2 -0.81 -11.45 -3.63
CA TYR A 2 0.45 -11.11 -2.99
C TYR A 2 1.56 -11.04 -4.03
N ILE A 3 2.43 -10.04 -3.93
CA ILE A 3 3.72 -10.03 -4.63
C ILE A 3 4.79 -10.15 -3.55
N LYS A 4 5.46 -11.30 -3.48
CA LYS A 4 6.70 -11.46 -2.72
C LYS A 4 7.79 -10.75 -3.50
N ARG A 5 8.21 -9.57 -3.05
CA ARG A 5 9.45 -8.93 -3.48
C ARG A 5 10.24 -8.56 -2.23
N ASN A 6 11.46 -9.12 -2.11
CA ASN A 6 12.45 -8.77 -1.10
C ASN A 6 11.95 -8.82 0.37
N GLY A 7 11.18 -9.85 0.73
CA GLY A 7 10.79 -10.08 2.13
C GLY A 7 9.78 -9.07 2.69
N ILE A 8 8.88 -8.57 1.84
CA ILE A 8 7.80 -7.65 2.23
C ILE A 8 6.47 -8.20 1.73
N ILE A 9 5.45 -8.20 2.58
CA ILE A 9 4.06 -8.46 2.20
C ILE A 9 3.24 -7.18 2.38
N GLU A 10 2.68 -6.65 1.28
CA GLU A 10 1.68 -5.58 1.31
C GLU A 10 0.27 -6.19 1.26
N ALA A 11 -0.44 -6.20 2.40
CA ALA A 11 -1.80 -6.73 2.49
C ALA A 11 -2.74 -5.78 3.22
N SER A 12 -4.02 -5.78 2.81
CA SER A 12 -5.13 -5.38 3.67
C SER A 12 -5.35 -6.53 4.67
N LEU A 13 -4.72 -6.46 5.83
CA LEU A 13 -4.71 -7.54 6.80
C LEU A 13 -6.09 -7.68 7.46
N SER A 14 -6.80 -8.76 7.14
CA SER A 14 -7.82 -9.35 8.01
C SER A 14 -7.11 -10.14 9.10
N TYR A 15 -7.62 -10.13 10.34
CA TYR A 15 -6.96 -10.70 11.52
C TYR A 15 -6.44 -12.15 11.32
N GLY A 16 -7.24 -13.05 10.75
CA GLY A 16 -6.81 -14.45 10.53
C GLY A 16 -5.71 -14.65 9.47
N LEU A 17 -5.41 -13.62 8.68
CA LEU A 17 -4.33 -13.68 7.69
C LEU A 17 -2.98 -13.33 8.31
N LEU A 18 -2.97 -12.44 9.31
CA LEU A 18 -1.75 -12.03 10.00
C LEU A 18 -1.17 -13.20 10.81
N GLU A 19 -2.02 -13.99 11.48
CA GLU A 19 -1.61 -15.18 12.22
C GLU A 19 -0.96 -16.22 11.31
N ALA A 20 -1.61 -16.56 10.19
CA ALA A 20 -1.05 -17.49 9.21
C ALA A 20 0.28 -17.01 8.61
N PHE A 21 0.47 -15.69 8.49
CA PHE A 21 1.74 -15.14 8.05
C PHE A 21 2.83 -15.22 9.11
N ASN A 22 2.50 -14.99 10.38
CA ASN A 22 3.45 -15.14 11.47
C ASN A 22 3.91 -16.60 11.62
N ASP A 23 3.00 -17.55 11.40
CA ASP A 23 3.32 -18.99 11.47
C ASP A 23 4.24 -19.46 10.33
N VAL A 24 3.99 -19.01 9.10
CA VAL A 24 4.71 -19.51 7.91
C VAL A 24 5.90 -18.62 7.53
N LEU A 25 5.87 -17.33 7.86
CA LEU A 25 6.81 -16.30 7.42
C LEU A 25 7.18 -15.32 8.55
N ALA A 26 7.51 -15.85 9.73
CA ALA A 26 7.87 -15.08 10.94
C ALA A 26 8.93 -13.97 10.75
N PHE A 27 9.81 -14.10 9.76
CA PHE A 27 10.91 -13.15 9.50
C PHE A 27 10.59 -12.08 8.44
N VAL A 28 9.35 -12.01 7.96
CA VAL A 28 8.93 -11.07 6.92
C VAL A 28 8.36 -9.80 7.55
N ASN A 29 8.85 -8.64 7.12
CA ASN A 29 8.28 -7.38 7.58
C ASN A 29 6.92 -7.14 6.92
N HIS A 30 5.91 -6.90 7.73
CA HIS A 30 4.57 -6.55 7.28
C HIS A 30 4.44 -5.05 7.11
N ARG A 31 3.78 -4.62 6.02
CA ARG A 31 3.54 -3.20 5.78
C ARG A 31 2.10 -2.90 5.42
N PHE A 32 1.58 -1.85 6.03
CA PHE A 32 0.28 -1.29 5.68
C PHE A 32 0.39 -0.44 4.43
N CYS A 33 -0.46 -0.74 3.45
CA CYS A 33 -0.75 0.20 2.38
C CYS A 33 -1.40 1.45 2.99
N VAL A 34 -0.81 2.63 2.79
CA VAL A 34 -1.30 3.91 3.35
C VAL A 34 -2.75 4.20 2.97
N ARG A 35 -3.17 3.76 1.78
CA ARG A 35 -4.57 3.86 1.34
C ARG A 35 -5.52 3.04 2.21
N HIS A 36 -5.12 1.82 2.58
CA HIS A 36 -5.91 0.98 3.47
C HIS A 36 -5.83 1.46 4.92
N LEU A 37 -4.68 1.98 5.35
CA LEU A 37 -4.53 2.64 6.65
C LEU A 37 -5.51 3.81 6.80
N TYR A 38 -5.59 4.70 5.80
CA TYR A 38 -6.59 5.76 5.76
C TYR A 38 -8.03 5.22 5.73
N GLY A 39 -8.27 4.13 5.00
CA GLY A 39 -9.56 3.43 5.00
C GLY A 39 -9.98 2.92 6.38
N ASN A 40 -9.02 2.46 7.19
CA ASN A 40 -9.24 2.04 8.58
C ASN A 40 -9.53 3.25 9.48
N ILE A 41 -8.77 4.34 9.34
CA ILE A 41 -9.00 5.62 10.05
C ILE A 41 -10.41 6.15 9.78
N ARG A 42 -10.84 6.11 8.51
CA ARG A 42 -12.20 6.50 8.11
C ARG A 42 -13.29 5.62 8.73
N ARG A 43 -13.04 4.31 8.86
CA ARG A 43 -13.96 3.40 9.57
C ARG A 43 -13.99 3.65 11.07
N ALA A 44 -12.90 4.13 11.66
CA ALA A 44 -12.81 4.55 13.05
C ALA A 44 -13.45 5.94 13.32
N ARG A 45 -14.24 6.47 12.37
CA ARG A 45 -14.99 7.75 12.44
C ARG A 45 -14.18 9.03 12.20
N PHE A 46 -12.94 8.94 11.73
CA PHE A 46 -12.13 10.13 11.41
C PHE A 46 -12.08 10.36 9.90
N SER A 47 -12.50 11.53 9.41
CA SER A 47 -12.46 11.80 7.97
C SER A 47 -12.22 13.27 7.64
N GLY A 48 -11.39 13.53 6.63
CA GLY A 48 -11.10 14.88 6.18
C GLY A 48 -10.01 14.92 5.11
N PHE A 49 -10.11 15.85 4.16
CA PHE A 49 -9.11 16.01 3.11
C PHE A 49 -7.74 16.42 3.67
N SER A 50 -7.72 17.34 4.63
CA SER A 50 -6.50 17.78 5.33
C SER A 50 -5.85 16.63 6.11
N LEU A 51 -6.65 15.82 6.82
CA LEU A 51 -6.18 14.65 7.54
C LEU A 51 -5.53 13.63 6.61
N ARG A 52 -6.19 13.35 5.49
CA ARG A 52 -5.64 12.46 4.45
C ARG A 52 -4.28 12.95 3.97
N ASN A 53 -4.15 14.25 3.67
CA ASN A 53 -2.91 14.80 3.14
C ASN A 53 -1.78 14.79 4.18
N ALA A 54 -2.08 15.14 5.44
CA ALA A 54 -1.13 15.07 6.55
C ALA A 54 -0.63 13.63 6.77
N LEU A 55 -1.54 12.65 6.78
CA LEU A 55 -1.20 11.23 6.87
C LEU A 55 -0.30 10.78 5.73
N TRP A 56 -0.63 11.18 4.49
CA TRP A 56 0.18 10.85 3.33
C TRP A 56 1.57 11.49 3.38
N ALA A 57 1.68 12.71 3.90
CA ALA A 57 2.95 13.39 4.09
C ALA A 57 3.80 12.64 5.13
N ALA A 58 3.23 12.31 6.29
CA ALA A 58 3.91 11.52 7.32
C ALA A 58 4.37 10.15 6.81
N ALA A 59 3.52 9.44 6.07
CA ALA A 59 3.87 8.13 5.52
C ALA A 59 4.98 8.21 4.44
N LYS A 60 5.06 9.32 3.69
CA LYS A 60 6.06 9.56 2.64
C LYS A 60 7.36 10.14 3.15
N SER A 61 7.41 10.66 4.39
CA SER A 61 8.63 11.24 4.97
C SER A 61 9.80 10.28 4.84
N THR A 62 10.91 10.78 4.30
CA THR A 62 12.12 9.99 4.05
C THR A 62 13.06 9.97 5.25
N THR A 63 12.95 10.96 6.15
CA THR A 63 13.76 11.03 7.37
C THR A 63 12.86 11.09 8.59
N VAL A 64 13.37 10.57 9.71
CA VAL A 64 12.66 10.55 11.00
C VAL A 64 12.32 11.97 11.47
N LYS A 65 13.21 12.94 11.23
CA LYS A 65 12.94 14.36 11.53
C LYS A 65 11.67 14.86 10.83
N PHE A 66 11.61 14.72 9.50
CA PHE A 66 10.42 15.14 8.75
C PHE A 66 9.19 14.32 9.10
N PHE A 67 9.34 13.06 9.50
CA PHE A 67 8.23 12.28 10.02
C PHE A 67 7.63 12.91 11.28
N HIS A 68 8.45 13.27 12.27
CA HIS A 68 7.97 13.92 13.49
C HIS A 68 7.29 15.26 13.21
N ASP A 69 7.85 16.08 12.32
CA ASP A 69 7.22 17.35 11.91
C ASP A 69 5.80 17.11 11.34
N ARG A 70 5.65 16.11 10.48
CA ARG A 70 4.34 15.76 9.89
C ARG A 70 3.39 15.09 10.86
N MET A 71 3.88 14.36 11.85
CA MET A 71 3.08 13.85 12.95
C MET A 71 2.57 14.99 13.84
N TYR A 72 3.36 16.05 14.02
CA TYR A 72 2.94 17.25 14.74
C TYR A 72 1.85 18.02 13.97
N ASP A 73 1.97 18.13 12.65
CA ASP A 73 0.89 18.68 11.80
C ASP A 73 -0.41 17.87 11.96
N LEU A 74 -0.30 16.54 12.06
CA LEU A 74 -1.42 15.63 12.24
C LEU A 74 -2.08 15.78 13.62
N LEU A 75 -1.26 16.01 14.66
CA LEU A 75 -1.71 16.27 16.02
C LEU A 75 -2.52 17.56 16.12
N ASN A 76 -2.09 18.60 15.40
CA ASN A 76 -2.80 19.88 15.33
C ASN A 76 -4.14 19.77 14.60
N LEU A 77 -4.33 18.75 13.75
CA LEU A 77 -5.60 18.50 13.07
C LEU A 77 -6.55 17.67 13.93
N ASP A 78 -6.07 16.58 14.52
CA ASP A 78 -6.89 15.64 15.28
C ASP A 78 -6.01 14.80 16.23
N VAL A 79 -6.16 15.04 17.53
CA VAL A 79 -5.46 14.32 18.61
C VAL A 79 -5.84 12.85 18.64
N ASP A 80 -7.11 12.52 18.39
CA ASP A 80 -7.62 11.16 18.51
C ASP A 80 -7.09 10.28 17.36
N VAL A 81 -6.90 10.87 16.18
CA VAL A 81 -6.25 10.17 15.05
C VAL A 81 -4.79 9.88 15.35
N VAL A 82 -4.07 10.82 15.98
CA VAL A 82 -2.67 10.60 16.37
C VAL A 82 -2.58 9.50 17.44
N SER A 83 -3.49 9.48 18.41
CA SER A 83 -3.52 8.36 19.37
C SER A 83 -3.75 7.03 18.65
N TRP A 84 -4.73 6.96 17.74
CA TRP A 84 -5.05 5.72 17.01
C TRP A 84 -3.93 5.24 16.09
N ILE A 85 -3.16 6.16 15.50
CA ILE A 85 -2.05 5.81 14.61
C ILE A 85 -0.79 5.42 15.38
N ASN A 86 -0.57 5.99 16.57
CA ASN A 86 0.55 5.63 17.44
C ASN A 86 0.44 4.21 17.99
N ASP A 87 -0.77 3.63 18.04
CA ASP A 87 -0.96 2.20 18.31
C ASP A 87 -0.30 1.29 17.26
N LYS A 88 0.06 1.82 16.08
CA LYS A 88 0.71 1.08 15.00
C LYS A 88 2.15 1.53 14.85
N PRO A 89 3.12 0.60 14.86
CA PRO A 89 4.52 0.97 14.78
C PRO A 89 4.82 1.67 13.44
N PRO A 90 5.51 2.83 13.43
CA PRO A 90 5.84 3.55 12.20
C PRO A 90 6.61 2.72 11.16
N SER A 91 7.34 1.69 11.59
CA SER A 91 8.05 0.75 10.72
C SER A 91 7.13 -0.03 9.76
N GLU A 92 5.83 -0.10 10.07
CA GLU A 92 4.86 -0.81 9.24
C GLU A 92 4.19 0.10 8.21
N TRP A 93 4.27 1.43 8.33
CA TRP A 93 3.49 2.33 7.47
C TRP A 93 4.17 3.63 7.03
N SER A 94 5.30 4.01 7.61
CA SER A 94 6.09 5.19 7.21
C SER A 94 7.44 4.81 6.61
N ARG A 95 7.76 5.41 5.45
CA ARG A 95 9.01 5.16 4.73
C ARG A 95 10.26 5.42 5.57
N SER A 96 10.26 6.48 6.37
CA SER A 96 11.38 6.86 7.24
C SER A 96 11.78 5.79 8.25
N HIS A 97 10.87 4.85 8.57
CA HIS A 97 11.06 3.79 9.56
C HIS A 97 11.12 2.38 8.93
N PHE A 98 11.10 2.27 7.60
CA PHE A 98 11.21 0.97 6.93
C PHE A 98 12.62 0.38 7.06
N ASN A 99 12.67 -0.94 7.17
CA ASN A 99 13.94 -1.67 7.24
C ASN A 99 14.76 -1.45 5.95
N PRO A 100 16.04 -1.03 6.03
CA PRO A 100 16.91 -0.80 4.87
C PRO A 100 17.14 -2.05 4.00
N ASN A 101 17.02 -3.24 4.57
CA ASN A 101 17.17 -4.52 3.86
C ASN A 101 16.08 -4.69 2.78
N ALA A 102 14.93 -4.05 2.99
CA ALA A 102 13.72 -4.26 2.21
C ALA A 102 13.43 -2.99 1.38
N LYS A 103 14.29 -2.76 0.36
CA LYS A 103 14.21 -1.61 -0.56
C LYS A 103 12.97 -1.67 -1.45
N CYS A 104 11.84 -1.18 -0.95
CA CYS A 104 10.66 -0.91 -1.78
C CYS A 104 10.22 0.53 -1.53
N ASP A 105 10.25 1.33 -2.57
CA ASP A 105 9.77 2.72 -2.53
C ASP A 105 8.23 2.78 -2.52
N ILE A 106 7.55 1.67 -2.72
CA ILE A 106 6.09 1.67 -2.89
C ILE A 106 5.42 1.74 -1.50
N LEU A 107 4.70 2.84 -1.26
CA LEU A 107 3.85 3.06 -0.07
C LEU A 107 2.37 2.73 -0.33
N LEU A 108 2.07 2.41 -1.58
CA LEU A 108 0.72 2.23 -2.09
C LEU A 108 0.64 0.87 -2.76
N ASN A 109 -0.29 0.04 -2.31
CA ASN A 109 -0.67 -1.18 -3.01
C ASN A 109 -1.46 -0.90 -4.32
N ASN A 110 -1.11 0.17 -5.03
CA ASN A 110 -1.69 0.51 -6.32
C ASN A 110 -1.39 -0.57 -7.36
N MET A 111 -0.20 -1.18 -7.31
CA MET A 111 0.18 -2.22 -8.25
C MET A 111 -0.69 -3.47 -8.10
N CYS A 112 -0.85 -4.03 -6.89
CA CYS A 112 -1.69 -5.22 -6.75
C CYS A 112 -3.18 -4.87 -6.86
N GLY A 113 -3.60 -3.67 -6.45
CA GLY A 113 -4.96 -3.19 -6.68
C GLY A 113 -5.30 -3.13 -8.18
N SER A 114 -4.45 -2.46 -8.97
CA SER A 114 -4.62 -2.34 -10.41
C SER A 114 -4.56 -3.70 -11.11
N PHE A 115 -3.63 -4.56 -10.71
CA PHE A 115 -3.53 -5.91 -11.25
C PHE A 115 -4.77 -6.75 -10.92
N ASN A 116 -5.24 -6.73 -9.66
CA ASN A 116 -6.44 -7.48 -9.25
C ASN A 116 -7.69 -7.02 -9.98
N SER A 117 -7.87 -5.71 -10.16
CA SER A 117 -8.97 -5.17 -10.97
C SER A 117 -8.86 -5.60 -12.43
N MET A 118 -7.65 -5.60 -13.00
CA MET A 118 -7.41 -6.00 -14.38
C MET A 118 -7.81 -7.46 -14.64
N ILE A 119 -7.53 -8.36 -13.70
CA ILE A 119 -7.82 -9.79 -13.85
C ILE A 119 -9.17 -10.22 -13.28
N LEU A 120 -9.94 -9.30 -12.68
CA LEU A 120 -11.11 -9.63 -11.85
C LEU A 120 -12.13 -10.53 -12.56
N GLU A 121 -12.40 -10.27 -13.84
CA GLU A 121 -13.38 -10.98 -14.67
C GLU A 121 -12.85 -12.27 -15.32
N ALA A 122 -11.56 -12.54 -15.18
CA ALA A 122 -10.90 -13.70 -15.79
C ALA A 122 -10.24 -14.64 -14.76
N ARG A 123 -10.16 -14.23 -13.50
CA ARG A 123 -9.48 -14.99 -12.43
C ARG A 123 -10.23 -16.26 -12.02
N ASP A 124 -11.53 -16.31 -12.25
CA ASP A 124 -12.45 -17.41 -11.95
C ASP A 124 -12.72 -18.31 -13.16
N LYS A 125 -12.09 -18.01 -14.29
CA LYS A 125 -12.20 -18.75 -15.56
C LYS A 125 -10.98 -19.65 -15.77
N PRO A 126 -11.02 -20.55 -16.76
CA PRO A 126 -9.84 -21.35 -17.12
C PRO A 126 -8.61 -20.48 -17.35
N ILE A 127 -7.43 -21.00 -16.99
CA ILE A 127 -6.17 -20.26 -17.06
C ILE A 127 -5.90 -19.64 -18.44
N ILE A 128 -6.35 -20.30 -19.51
CA ILE A 128 -6.24 -19.82 -20.89
C ILE A 128 -6.96 -18.47 -21.05
N THR A 129 -8.15 -18.30 -20.46
CA THR A 129 -8.91 -17.03 -20.52
C THR A 129 -8.18 -15.90 -19.80
N LEU A 130 -7.53 -16.19 -18.67
CA LEU A 130 -6.71 -15.23 -17.95
C LEU A 130 -5.49 -14.80 -18.78
N LEU A 131 -4.80 -15.76 -19.41
CA LEU A 131 -3.64 -15.50 -20.27
C LEU A 131 -4.01 -14.67 -21.50
N GLU A 132 -5.15 -14.95 -22.15
CA GLU A 132 -5.64 -14.16 -23.28
C GLU A 132 -5.96 -12.71 -22.87
N LYS A 133 -6.59 -12.51 -21.70
CA LYS A 133 -6.84 -11.16 -21.17
C LYS A 133 -5.53 -10.41 -20.91
N LEU A 134 -4.53 -11.06 -20.33
CA LEU A 134 -3.21 -10.46 -20.11
C LEU A 134 -2.51 -10.11 -21.43
N ARG A 135 -2.56 -11.00 -22.43
CA ARG A 135 -2.02 -10.75 -23.77
C ARG A 135 -2.65 -9.52 -24.41
N TYR A 136 -3.98 -9.43 -24.41
CA TYR A 136 -4.71 -8.31 -24.98
C TYR A 136 -4.34 -6.97 -24.30
N VAL A 137 -4.29 -6.95 -22.97
CA VAL A 137 -3.92 -5.73 -22.21
C VAL A 137 -2.49 -5.28 -22.52
N LEU A 138 -1.54 -6.21 -22.60
CA LEU A 138 -0.16 -5.90 -22.95
C LEU A 138 -0.05 -5.33 -24.37
N MET A 139 -0.71 -5.96 -25.34
CA MET A 139 -0.72 -5.49 -26.73
C MET A 139 -1.31 -4.09 -26.87
N ALA A 140 -2.48 -3.84 -26.27
CA ALA A 140 -3.12 -2.53 -26.27
C ALA A 140 -2.23 -1.44 -25.64
N ARG A 141 -1.51 -1.78 -24.57
CA ARG A 141 -0.62 -0.85 -23.87
C ARG A 141 0.66 -0.56 -24.66
N ILE A 142 1.23 -1.56 -25.32
CA ILE A 142 2.37 -1.37 -26.23
C ILE A 142 1.95 -0.45 -27.38
N GLN A 143 0.80 -0.70 -28.00
CA GLN A 143 0.26 0.16 -29.07
C GLN A 143 0.05 1.60 -28.60
N ALA A 144 -0.58 1.80 -27.45
CA ALA A 144 -0.81 3.13 -26.89
C ALA A 144 0.48 3.88 -26.52
N ASN A 145 1.56 3.16 -26.22
CA ASN A 145 2.86 3.75 -25.91
C ASN A 145 3.65 4.11 -27.18
N MET A 146 3.52 3.35 -28.27
CA MET A 146 4.15 3.67 -29.56
C MET A 146 3.67 5.03 -30.08
N GLY A 147 2.36 5.31 -30.04
CA GLY A 147 1.82 6.61 -30.47
C GLY A 147 2.15 7.80 -29.56
N LYS A 148 2.83 7.59 -28.42
CA LYS A 148 3.30 8.64 -27.51
C LYS A 148 4.78 8.96 -27.68
N GLY A 149 5.56 8.09 -28.31
CA GLY A 149 6.98 8.31 -28.60
C GLY A 149 7.23 9.10 -29.89
N GLU A 150 6.18 9.35 -30.69
CA GLU A 150 6.23 10.10 -31.95
C GLU A 150 5.89 11.61 -31.76
N LYS A 151 5.97 12.13 -30.53
CA LYS A 151 5.74 13.55 -30.20
C LYS A 151 6.92 14.15 -29.46
#